data_AF-X0TY38-F1
#
_entry.id   AF-X0TY38-F1
#
_cell.length_a   1.000
_cell.length_b   1.000
_cell.length_c   1.000
_cell.angle_alpha   90.00
_cell.angle_beta   90.00
_cell.angle_gamma   90.00
#
_symmetry.space_group_name_H-M   'P 1'
#
loop_
_entity.id
_entity.type
_entity.pdbx_description
1 polymer ?
#
loop_
_entity_poly.entity_id
_entity_poly.type
_entity_poly.pdbx_seq_one_letter_code
_entity_poly.pdbx_strand_id
1 'polypeptide(L)'
;MDKIRKTIRAIKKIDYSLAEKAQKKLDNLTKPQGSLGRLEELAKKMVAITGKEEPAVKNKVIFTLAADHGVVKEGVSAFPQAVTPQMVYNFIEDGAGINVLAAHVGARVVVVDMGVATKIKNQKSNIKNFKDKKINFGTKNMAKGPA
;
A
#
# COMPACT_ATOMS: atom_id res chain seq x y z
N MET A 1 -17.40 -13.55 -1.81
CA MET A 1 -16.66 -14.12 -0.65
C MET A 1 -15.62 -15.16 -1.05
N ASP A 2 -15.77 -15.86 -2.18
CA ASP A 2 -14.84 -16.94 -2.57
C ASP A 2 -13.42 -16.46 -2.86
N LYS A 3 -13.25 -15.27 -3.44
CA LYS A 3 -11.92 -14.68 -3.64
C LYS A 3 -11.17 -14.50 -2.32
N ILE A 4 -11.82 -14.00 -1.27
CA ILE A 4 -11.20 -13.82 0.06
C ILE A 4 -10.77 -15.19 0.62
N ARG A 5 -11.67 -16.18 0.60
CA ARG A 5 -11.37 -17.54 1.07
C ARG A 5 -10.22 -18.17 0.29
N LYS A 6 -10.20 -18.04 -1.04
CA LYS A 6 -9.12 -18.53 -1.89
C LYS A 6 -7.79 -17.85 -1.57
N THR A 7 -7.78 -16.52 -1.41
CA THR A 7 -6.55 -15.78 -1.07
C THR A 7 -6.01 -16.18 0.29
N ILE A 8 -6.86 -16.31 1.32
CA ILE A 8 -6.43 -16.76 2.66
C ILE A 8 -5.79 -18.15 2.58
N ARG A 9 -6.41 -19.09 1.86
CA ARG A 9 -5.85 -20.44 1.68
C ARG A 9 -4.53 -20.46 0.90
N ALA A 10 -4.25 -19.43 0.11
CA ALA A 10 -3.01 -19.32 -0.66
C ALA A 10 -1.83 -18.75 0.15
N ILE A 11 -2.06 -18.24 1.37
CA ILE A 11 -1.00 -17.75 2.26
C ILE A 11 -0.19 -18.97 2.75
N LYS A 12 1.10 -18.99 2.42
CA LYS A 12 2.03 -20.06 2.82
C LYS A 12 2.85 -19.64 4.02
N LYS A 13 3.29 -20.63 4.81
CA LYS A 13 4.31 -20.42 5.84
C LYS A 13 5.63 -20.01 5.18
N ILE A 14 6.39 -19.20 5.92
CA ILE A 14 7.75 -18.82 5.53
C ILE A 14 8.66 -20.05 5.65
N ASP A 15 9.54 -20.25 4.67
CA ASP A 15 10.60 -21.26 4.74
C ASP A 15 11.82 -20.66 5.45
N TYR A 16 12.05 -21.10 6.69
CA TYR A 16 13.16 -20.63 7.51
C TYR A 16 14.52 -21.18 7.05
N SER A 17 14.56 -22.29 6.31
CA SER A 17 15.82 -22.85 5.80
C SER A 17 16.47 -21.92 4.77
N LEU A 18 15.67 -21.25 3.95
CA LEU A 18 16.14 -20.22 3.02
C LEU A 18 16.66 -18.97 3.73
N ALA A 19 16.03 -18.61 4.86
CA ALA A 19 16.48 -17.50 5.69
C ALA A 19 17.86 -17.79 6.32
N GLU A 20 18.11 -19.02 6.77
CA GLU A 20 19.40 -19.46 7.28
C GLU A 20 20.49 -19.45 6.19
N LYS A 21 20.18 -19.96 5.00
CA LYS A 21 21.08 -19.88 3.84
C LYS A 21 21.44 -18.44 3.49
N ALA A 22 20.46 -17.54 3.52
CA ALA A 22 20.69 -16.11 3.29
C ALA A 22 21.64 -15.51 4.34
N GLN A 23 21.47 -15.84 5.62
CA GLN A 23 22.37 -15.37 6.68
C GLN A 23 23.79 -15.90 6.48
N LYS A 24 23.97 -17.20 6.19
CA LYS A 24 25.30 -17.78 5.90
C LYS A 24 26.00 -17.07 4.74
N LYS A 25 25.25 -16.74 3.67
CA LYS A 25 25.79 -15.97 2.55
C LYS A 25 26.22 -14.57 2.99
N LEU A 26 25.39 -13.88 3.78
CA LEU A 26 25.69 -12.54 4.31
C LEU A 26 26.93 -12.55 5.22
N ASP A 27 27.08 -13.58 6.06
CA ASP A 27 28.22 -13.73 6.97
C ASP A 27 29.54 -13.99 6.23
N ASN A 28 29.48 -14.58 5.03
CA ASN A 28 30.63 -14.83 4.17
C ASN A 28 31.00 -13.66 3.23
N LEU A 29 30.28 -12.54 3.29
CA LEU A 29 30.66 -11.34 2.52
C LEU A 29 31.88 -10.67 3.16
N THR A 30 32.63 -9.90 2.35
CA THR A 30 33.78 -9.11 2.82
C THR A 30 33.35 -7.92 3.68
N LYS A 31 32.91 -8.22 4.91
CA LYS A 31 32.47 -7.28 5.95
C LYS A 31 32.59 -7.97 7.32
N PRO A 32 32.77 -7.25 8.43
CA PRO A 32 32.60 -7.84 9.75
C PRO A 32 31.18 -8.43 9.89
N GLN A 33 31.05 -9.58 10.53
CA GLN A 33 29.77 -10.25 10.70
C GLN A 33 28.77 -9.32 11.41
N GLY A 34 27.55 -9.23 10.89
CA GLY A 34 26.49 -8.37 11.44
C GLY A 34 26.69 -6.85 11.27
N SER A 35 27.77 -6.39 10.65
CA SER A 35 28.09 -4.95 10.54
C SER A 35 27.08 -4.12 9.74
N LEU A 36 26.24 -4.75 8.91
CA LEU A 36 25.16 -4.05 8.19
C LEU A 36 23.82 -4.04 8.96
N GLY A 37 23.77 -4.67 10.14
CA GLY A 37 22.65 -4.64 11.08
C GLY A 37 21.30 -4.92 10.40
N ARG A 38 20.39 -3.93 10.43
CA ARG A 38 19.03 -4.03 9.89
C ARG A 38 18.96 -4.34 8.40
N LEU A 39 20.00 -4.03 7.63
CA LEU A 39 20.04 -4.39 6.21
C LEU A 39 20.16 -5.90 6.01
N GLU A 40 20.90 -6.59 6.87
CA GLU A 40 21.00 -8.06 6.85
C GLU A 40 19.66 -8.70 7.21
N GLU A 41 19.00 -8.17 8.25
CA GLU A 41 17.66 -8.62 8.64
C GLU A 41 16.65 -8.46 7.51
N LEU A 42 16.69 -7.34 6.79
CA LEU A 42 15.79 -7.08 5.67
C LEU A 42 16.08 -8.01 4.49
N ALA A 43 17.35 -8.22 4.14
CA ALA A 43 17.74 -9.14 3.09
C ALA A 43 17.26 -10.57 3.39
N LYS A 44 17.45 -11.05 4.63
CA LYS A 44 16.95 -12.35 5.10
C LYS A 44 15.43 -12.46 4.98
N LYS A 45 14.69 -11.44 5.42
CA LYS A 45 13.22 -11.39 5.30
C LYS A 45 12.77 -11.43 3.83
N MET A 46 13.45 -10.71 2.94
CA MET A 46 13.13 -10.70 1.51
C MET A 46 13.32 -12.06 0.87
N VAL A 47 14.43 -12.77 1.17
CA VAL A 47 14.65 -14.14 0.69
C VAL A 47 13.53 -15.07 1.18
N ALA A 48 13.19 -14.97 2.47
CA ALA A 48 12.19 -15.82 3.09
C ALA A 48 10.76 -15.59 2.56
N ILE A 49 10.39 -14.33 2.27
CA ILE A 49 9.07 -13.97 1.71
C ILE A 49 8.98 -14.36 0.22
N THR A 50 10.03 -14.12 -0.54
CA THR A 50 10.02 -14.36 -2.00
C THR A 50 10.32 -15.81 -2.37
N GLY A 51 10.93 -16.58 -1.48
CA GLY A 51 11.44 -17.92 -1.75
C GLY A 51 12.62 -17.94 -2.73
N LYS A 52 13.31 -16.80 -2.93
CA LYS A 52 14.42 -16.65 -3.88
C LYS A 52 15.68 -16.25 -3.13
N GLU A 53 16.80 -16.91 -3.42
CA GLU A 53 18.10 -16.61 -2.79
C GLU A 53 18.61 -15.20 -3.14
N GLU A 54 18.26 -14.68 -4.32
CA GLU A 54 18.59 -13.33 -4.77
C GLU A 54 17.32 -12.61 -5.24
N PRO A 55 16.53 -12.05 -4.32
CA PRO A 55 15.29 -11.39 -4.67
C PRO A 55 15.54 -10.03 -5.33
N ALA A 56 14.96 -9.82 -6.51
CA ALA A 56 14.93 -8.51 -7.16
C ALA A 56 13.67 -7.72 -6.78
N VAL A 57 13.82 -6.47 -6.34
CA VAL A 57 12.71 -5.57 -6.01
C VAL A 57 12.36 -4.71 -7.24
N LYS A 58 11.53 -5.27 -8.13
CA LYS A 58 11.06 -4.61 -9.36
C LYS A 58 9.56 -4.29 -9.25
N ASN A 59 9.07 -3.35 -10.08
CA ASN A 59 7.64 -3.05 -10.22
C ASN A 59 6.93 -2.66 -8.91
N LYS A 60 7.57 -1.83 -8.08
CA LYS A 60 7.01 -1.37 -6.80
C LYS A 60 5.70 -0.61 -7.02
N VAL A 61 4.71 -0.85 -6.16
CA VAL A 61 3.39 -0.19 -6.22
C VAL A 61 2.95 0.24 -4.84
N ILE A 62 2.45 1.46 -4.74
CA ILE A 62 1.76 2.00 -3.57
C ILE A 62 0.29 2.13 -3.93
N PHE A 63 -0.59 1.46 -3.18
CA PHE A 63 -2.03 1.61 -3.33
C PHE A 63 -2.56 2.63 -2.33
N THR A 64 -3.10 3.73 -2.83
CA THR A 64 -3.75 4.77 -2.01
C THR A 64 -5.26 4.55 -2.05
N LEU A 65 -5.82 3.99 -0.97
CA LEU A 65 -7.25 3.70 -0.85
C LEU A 65 -7.96 4.91 -0.21
N ALA A 66 -8.81 5.59 -0.97
CA ALA A 66 -9.52 6.78 -0.51
C ALA A 66 -10.99 6.46 -0.18
N ALA A 67 -11.45 6.88 1.00
CA ALA A 67 -12.84 6.82 1.41
C ALA A 67 -13.14 7.92 2.43
N ASP A 68 -14.39 8.35 2.48
CA ASP A 68 -14.88 9.26 3.51
C ASP A 68 -15.53 8.50 4.67
N HIS A 69 -15.55 9.13 5.84
CA HIS A 69 -16.12 8.53 7.04
C HIS A 69 -17.27 9.38 7.60
N GLY A 70 -18.43 8.77 7.79
CA GLY A 70 -19.63 9.47 8.29
C GLY A 70 -19.48 10.04 9.70
N VAL A 71 -18.51 9.55 10.48
CA VAL A 71 -18.19 10.06 11.82
C VAL A 71 -17.70 11.52 11.80
N VAL A 72 -17.29 12.05 10.64
CA VAL A 72 -16.90 13.47 10.49
C VAL A 72 -17.98 14.44 10.97
N LYS A 73 -19.26 14.02 10.98
CA LYS A 73 -20.40 14.78 11.50
C LYS A 73 -20.30 15.09 13.00
N GLU A 74 -19.46 14.36 13.74
CA GLU A 74 -19.22 14.57 15.17
C GLU A 74 -18.11 15.62 15.42
N GLY A 75 -17.63 16.32 14.39
CA GLY A 75 -16.63 17.40 14.55
C GLY A 75 -15.21 16.91 14.88
N VAL A 76 -14.92 15.63 14.64
CA VAL A 76 -13.65 14.98 15.02
C VAL A 76 -12.51 15.17 14.02
N SER A 77 -12.73 15.86 12.91
CA SER A 77 -11.73 16.05 11.84
C SER A 77 -11.17 17.46 11.84
N ALA A 78 -9.84 17.58 11.67
CA ALA A 78 -9.15 18.85 11.51
C ALA A 78 -9.44 19.54 10.16
N PHE A 79 -9.87 18.77 9.15
CA PHE A 79 -10.17 19.27 7.81
C PHE A 79 -11.61 18.93 7.38
N PRO A 80 -12.24 19.77 6.55
CA PRO A 80 -13.56 19.49 5.98
C PRO A 80 -13.56 18.21 5.14
N GLN A 81 -14.71 17.51 5.10
CA GLN A 81 -14.90 16.31 4.27
C GLN A 81 -14.64 16.55 2.77
N ALA A 82 -14.82 17.78 2.30
CA ALA A 82 -14.56 18.16 0.91
C ALA A 82 -13.07 18.04 0.49
N VAL A 83 -12.14 17.90 1.44
CA VAL A 83 -10.70 17.74 1.14
C VAL A 83 -10.40 16.37 0.54
N THR A 84 -11.12 15.32 0.92
CA THR A 84 -10.90 13.96 0.40
C THR A 84 -10.92 13.88 -1.13
N PRO A 85 -11.97 14.36 -1.84
CA PRO A 85 -11.96 14.34 -3.31
C PRO A 85 -10.87 15.23 -3.92
N GLN A 86 -10.55 16.38 -3.30
CA GLN A 86 -9.45 17.24 -3.77
C GLN A 86 -8.11 16.51 -3.73
N MET A 87 -7.83 15.79 -2.64
CA MET A 87 -6.62 14.98 -2.51
C MET A 87 -6.60 13.82 -3.50
N VAL A 88 -7.75 13.20 -3.79
CA VAL A 88 -7.84 12.17 -4.83
C VAL A 88 -7.43 12.72 -6.19
N TYR A 89 -7.92 13.91 -6.58
CA TYR A 89 -7.45 14.57 -7.81
C TYR A 89 -5.95 14.85 -7.76
N ASN A 90 -5.44 15.34 -6.64
CA ASN A 90 -4.01 15.61 -6.48
C ASN A 90 -3.13 14.34 -6.62
N PHE A 91 -3.57 13.20 -6.06
CA PHE A 91 -2.88 11.92 -6.22
C PHE A 91 -2.88 11.43 -7.66
N ILE A 92 -3.99 11.64 -8.35
CA ILE A 92 -4.21 11.23 -9.74
C ILE A 92 -3.37 12.06 -10.71
N GLU A 93 -3.16 13.33 -10.41
CA GLU A 93 -2.37 14.29 -11.19
C GLU A 93 -0.89 14.30 -10.80
N ASP A 94 -0.46 13.34 -9.98
CA ASP A 94 0.91 13.20 -9.49
C ASP A 94 1.46 14.40 -8.68
N GLY A 95 0.58 15.21 -8.09
CA GLY A 95 0.92 16.44 -7.38
C GLY A 95 1.06 16.32 -5.86
N ALA A 96 0.78 15.16 -5.27
CA ALA A 96 0.89 14.99 -3.81
C ALA A 96 2.27 14.48 -3.37
N GLY A 97 2.59 14.64 -2.08
CA GLY A 97 3.87 14.19 -1.52
C GLY A 97 4.16 12.71 -1.73
N ILE A 98 3.14 11.84 -1.71
CA ILE A 98 3.31 10.41 -2.00
C ILE A 98 3.77 10.16 -3.43
N ASN A 99 3.33 10.97 -4.40
CA ASN A 99 3.75 10.86 -5.79
C ASN A 99 5.24 11.19 -5.94
N VAL A 100 5.70 12.26 -5.28
CA VAL A 100 7.12 12.65 -5.26
C VAL A 100 8.00 11.56 -4.65
N LEU A 101 7.62 11.04 -3.48
CA LEU A 101 8.39 9.99 -2.80
C LEU A 101 8.36 8.66 -3.58
N ALA A 102 7.21 8.31 -4.17
CA ALA A 102 7.08 7.12 -5.00
C ALA A 102 7.96 7.21 -6.26
N ALA A 103 7.94 8.36 -6.94
CA ALA A 103 8.79 8.61 -8.10
C ALA A 103 10.28 8.50 -7.74
N HIS A 104 10.70 9.11 -6.62
CA HIS A 104 12.08 9.04 -6.14
C HIS A 104 12.58 7.59 -5.97
N VAL A 105 11.74 6.69 -5.46
CA VAL A 105 12.12 5.27 -5.30
C VAL A 105 11.78 4.41 -6.52
N GLY A 106 11.20 4.96 -7.58
CA GLY A 106 10.73 4.19 -8.75
C GLY A 106 9.57 3.24 -8.42
N ALA A 107 8.58 3.71 -7.67
CA ALA A 107 7.32 3.04 -7.39
C ALA A 107 6.16 3.75 -8.11
N ARG A 108 5.15 2.97 -8.52
CA ARG A 108 3.91 3.50 -9.09
C ARG A 108 2.91 3.77 -7.97
N VAL A 109 2.20 4.88 -8.02
CA VAL A 109 1.02 5.10 -7.18
C VAL A 109 -0.23 4.63 -7.94
N VAL A 110 -1.09 3.85 -7.29
CA VAL A 110 -2.42 3.49 -7.80
C VAL A 110 -3.44 4.00 -6.80
N VAL A 111 -4.29 4.92 -7.25
CA VAL A 111 -5.33 5.52 -6.44
C VAL A 111 -6.61 4.72 -6.62
N VAL A 112 -7.22 4.29 -5.52
CA VAL A 112 -8.46 3.52 -5.52
C VAL A 112 -9.50 4.27 -4.73
N ASP A 113 -10.57 4.68 -5.39
CA ASP A 113 -11.76 5.19 -4.70
C ASP A 113 -12.52 4.01 -4.13
N MET A 114 -12.50 3.87 -2.80
CA MET A 114 -13.22 2.83 -2.06
C MET A 114 -14.52 3.36 -1.45
N GLY A 115 -14.69 4.68 -1.36
CA GLY A 115 -15.84 5.24 -0.68
C GLY A 115 -15.84 6.77 -0.51
N VAL A 116 -15.27 7.54 -1.45
CA VAL A 116 -15.31 9.01 -1.35
C VAL A 116 -16.77 9.48 -1.40
N ALA A 117 -17.15 10.44 -0.55
CA ALA A 117 -18.52 10.96 -0.39
C ALA A 117 -19.04 11.76 -1.60
N THR A 118 -18.22 11.89 -2.64
CA THR A 118 -18.59 12.46 -3.93
C THR A 118 -18.13 11.57 -5.08
N LYS A 119 -18.68 11.80 -6.27
CA LYS A 119 -18.26 11.09 -7.48
C LYS A 119 -16.99 11.73 -8.03
N ILE A 120 -15.91 10.94 -8.09
CA ILE A 120 -14.66 11.36 -8.72
C ILE A 120 -14.85 11.29 -10.24
N LYS A 121 -14.82 12.45 -10.89
CA LYS A 121 -14.86 12.54 -12.35
C LYS A 121 -13.45 12.35 -12.86
N ASN A 122 -13.15 11.22 -13.48
CA ASN A 122 -11.88 11.08 -14.18
C ASN A 122 -11.94 11.90 -15.48
N GLN A 123 -11.67 13.21 -15.37
CA GLN A 123 -11.88 14.19 -16.46
C GLN A 123 -11.00 13.90 -17.68
N LYS A 124 -9.91 13.16 -17.50
CA LYS A 124 -9.08 12.64 -18.59
C LYS A 124 -9.28 11.13 -18.64
N SER A 125 -9.99 10.65 -19.66
CA SER A 125 -10.26 9.22 -19.91
C SER A 125 -9.01 8.31 -19.95
N ASN A 126 -7.81 8.90 -19.94
CA ASN A 126 -6.51 8.24 -20.05
C ASN A 126 -5.74 8.03 -18.73
N ILE A 127 -6.30 8.38 -17.56
CA ILE A 127 -5.61 8.20 -16.28
C ILE A 127 -5.60 6.72 -15.89
N LYS A 128 -4.48 6.03 -16.16
CA LYS A 128 -4.32 4.58 -15.96
C LYS A 128 -4.16 4.16 -14.49
N ASN A 129 -3.72 5.07 -13.62
CA ASN A 129 -3.44 4.84 -12.20
C ASN A 129 -4.64 5.04 -11.27
N PHE A 130 -5.83 5.37 -11.78
CA PHE A 130 -7.06 5.43 -10.99
C PHE A 130 -7.90 4.15 -11.13
N LYS A 131 -8.53 3.72 -10.02
CA LYS A 131 -9.49 2.62 -9.96
C LYS A 131 -10.73 3.05 -9.19
N ASP A 132 -11.87 3.00 -9.87
CA ASP A 132 -13.18 3.15 -9.21
C ASP A 132 -13.61 1.80 -8.63
N LYS A 133 -13.66 1.72 -7.30
CA LYS A 133 -14.14 0.58 -6.50
C LYS A 133 -15.06 1.07 -5.38
N LYS A 134 -15.75 2.21 -5.61
CA LYS A 134 -16.56 2.86 -4.59
C LYS A 134 -17.64 1.90 -4.08
N ILE A 135 -17.66 1.68 -2.77
CA ILE A 135 -18.67 0.85 -2.11
C ILE A 135 -19.91 1.69 -1.80
N ASN A 136 -19.71 2.90 -1.28
CA ASN A 136 -20.76 3.86 -0.95
C ASN A 136 -20.19 5.30 -0.92
N PHE A 137 -21.04 6.31 -0.74
CA PHE A 137 -20.61 7.70 -0.52
C PHE A 137 -20.23 7.92 0.96
N GLY A 138 -19.06 7.42 1.31
CA GLY A 138 -18.56 7.36 2.68
C GLY A 138 -19.22 6.26 3.51
N THR A 139 -18.61 5.97 4.66
CA THR A 139 -19.23 5.11 5.66
C THR A 139 -20.41 5.82 6.33
N LYS A 140 -21.30 5.06 6.97
CA LYS A 140 -22.20 5.59 7.99
C LYS A 140 -21.39 6.14 9.17
N ASN A 141 -22.09 6.88 10.02
CA ASN A 141 -21.50 7.41 11.25
C ASN A 141 -21.43 6.32 12.31
N MET A 142 -20.21 5.86 12.59
CA MET A 142 -19.98 4.77 13.54
C MET A 142 -20.34 5.09 14.99
N ALA A 143 -20.49 6.37 15.35
CA ALA A 143 -20.96 6.77 16.68
C ALA A 143 -22.47 6.53 16.88
N LYS A 144 -23.22 6.31 15.79
CA LYS A 144 -24.69 6.14 15.81
C LYS A 144 -25.14 4.73 15.41
N GLY A 145 -24.20 3.86 15.05
CA GLY A 145 -24.46 2.50 14.58
C GLY A 145 -23.29 1.96 13.77
N PRO A 146 -23.41 0.80 13.11
CA PRO A 146 -22.35 0.28 12.25
C PRO A 146 -21.99 1.24 11.11
N ALA A 147 -20.70 1.27 10.77
CA ALA A 147 -20.13 2.03 9.65
C ALA A 147 -20.68 1.60 8.28
#